data_AF-A0A9P8F1H0-F1
#
_entry.id   AF-A0A9P8F1H0-F1
#
_cell.length_a   1.000
_cell.length_b   1.000
_cell.length_c   1.000
_cell.angle_alpha   90.00
_cell.angle_beta   90.00
_cell.angle_gamma   90.00
#
_symmetry.space_group_name_H-M   'P 1'
#
loop_
_entity.id
_entity.type
_entity.pdbx_description
1 polymer ?
#
loop_
_entity_poly.entity_id
_entity_poly.type
_entity_poly.pdbx_seq_one_letter_code
_entity_poly.pdbx_strand_id
1 'polypeptide(L)'
;PATGCNNSWSSECDVVFRARSTCFATLTWFSLFLAWEMIDPRRSFFRMKPDSDRYFTQWMFDVWRNKFLFTAVVAGFVLIFPVLYIPVINHDVFRHTGISWEWGIVFIATLIFFIGIESWKWAKRIYFRHQAAKAGAEAQDIEAAIFGKYMRDLTPVGSWSQSTMKEEA
;
A
#
# COMPACT_ATOMS: atom_id res chain seq x y z
N PRO A 1 -1.98 16.55 41.00
CA PRO A 1 -1.63 15.91 39.71
C PRO A 1 -2.15 14.47 39.76
N ALA A 2 -2.79 13.99 38.69
CA ALA A 2 -3.31 12.64 38.68
C ALA A 2 -2.16 11.63 38.82
N THR A 3 -2.24 10.74 39.80
CA THR A 3 -1.23 9.70 40.09
C THR A 3 -1.76 8.32 39.70
N GLY A 4 -0.91 7.47 39.12
CA GLY A 4 -1.27 6.07 38.82
C GLY A 4 -2.04 5.83 37.51
N CYS A 5 -2.13 6.81 36.60
CA CYS A 5 -2.85 6.72 35.32
C CYS A 5 -2.34 5.69 34.31
N ASN A 6 -1.34 4.87 34.65
CA ASN A 6 -0.87 3.81 33.77
C ASN A 6 -1.56 2.47 34.05
N ASN A 7 -2.01 2.23 35.28
CA ASN A 7 -2.39 0.91 35.78
C ASN A 7 -3.88 0.77 36.12
N SER A 8 -4.59 1.86 36.32
CA SER A 8 -6.03 1.84 36.62
C SER A 8 -6.70 3.06 36.03
N TRP A 9 -7.94 2.88 35.60
CA TRP A 9 -8.76 3.99 35.17
C TRP A 9 -9.28 4.76 36.39
N SER A 10 -9.21 6.09 36.33
CA SER A 10 -9.84 7.01 37.26
C SER A 10 -10.33 8.23 36.48
N SER A 11 -11.29 8.98 37.03
CA SER A 11 -11.83 10.19 36.40
C SER A 11 -10.77 11.26 36.15
N GLU A 12 -9.73 11.33 36.98
CA GLU A 12 -8.61 12.26 36.83
C GLU A 12 -7.68 11.89 35.66
N CYS A 13 -7.67 10.61 35.26
CA CYS A 13 -6.81 10.06 34.20
C CYS A 13 -7.51 9.97 32.84
N ASP A 14 -8.76 10.42 32.74
CA ASP A 14 -9.59 10.24 31.55
C ASP A 14 -8.95 10.82 30.28
N VAL A 15 -8.33 12.01 30.38
CA VAL A 15 -7.62 12.65 29.27
C VAL A 15 -6.49 11.76 28.71
N VAL A 16 -5.75 11.07 29.58
CA VAL A 16 -4.65 10.19 29.16
C VAL A 16 -5.21 8.95 28.46
N PHE A 17 -6.29 8.37 28.98
CA PHE A 17 -6.95 7.22 28.36
C PHE A 17 -7.56 7.60 27.00
N ARG A 18 -8.13 8.81 26.87
CA ARG A 18 -8.63 9.34 25.58
C ARG A 18 -7.50 9.53 24.58
N ALA A 19 -6.36 10.08 25.01
CA ALA A 19 -5.19 10.24 24.15
C ALA A 19 -4.61 8.91 23.66
N ARG A 20 -4.61 7.86 24.49
CA ARG A 20 -4.21 6.50 24.04
C ARG A 20 -5.17 5.95 23.00
N SER A 21 -6.46 6.14 23.23
CA SER A 21 -7.52 5.73 22.31
C SER A 21 -7.36 6.41 20.95
N THR A 22 -7.10 7.71 20.93
CA THR A 22 -6.95 8.48 19.68
C THR A 22 -5.73 8.02 18.90
N CYS A 23 -4.61 7.78 19.57
CA CYS A 23 -3.42 7.19 18.95
C CYS A 23 -3.68 5.79 18.39
N PHE A 24 -4.40 4.94 19.12
CA PHE A 24 -4.78 3.62 18.63
C PHE A 24 -5.68 3.71 17.39
N ALA A 25 -6.70 4.57 17.42
CA ALA A 25 -7.62 4.78 16.32
C ALA A 25 -6.90 5.33 15.07
N THR A 26 -6.04 6.35 15.23
CA THR A 26 -5.29 6.94 14.12
C THR A 26 -4.33 5.93 13.48
N LEU A 27 -3.53 5.23 14.28
CA LEU A 27 -2.58 4.23 13.77
C LEU A 27 -3.30 3.09 13.06
N THR A 28 -4.42 2.63 13.60
CA THR A 28 -5.22 1.56 12.97
C THR A 28 -5.78 2.04 11.64
N TRP A 29 -6.37 3.24 11.58
CA TRP A 29 -6.87 3.81 10.33
C TRP A 29 -5.76 3.98 9.29
N PHE A 30 -4.60 4.52 9.69
CA PHE A 30 -3.46 4.66 8.79
C PHE A 30 -2.98 3.31 8.26
N SER A 31 -2.92 2.28 9.11
CA SER A 31 -2.53 0.93 8.70
C SER A 31 -3.53 0.33 7.70
N LEU A 32 -4.83 0.50 7.93
CA LEU A 32 -5.88 0.03 7.03
C LEU A 32 -5.84 0.74 5.68
N PHE A 33 -5.67 2.06 5.67
CA PHE A 33 -5.51 2.82 4.43
C PHE A 33 -4.20 2.47 3.72
N LEU A 34 -3.10 2.31 4.45
CA LEU A 34 -1.83 1.87 3.88
C LEU A 34 -1.96 0.50 3.22
N ALA A 35 -2.68 -0.44 3.83
CA ALA A 35 -2.92 -1.76 3.25
C ALA A 35 -3.63 -1.67 1.89
N TRP A 36 -4.60 -0.77 1.74
CA TRP A 36 -5.22 -0.48 0.44
C TRP A 36 -4.28 0.22 -0.53
N GLU A 37 -3.52 1.21 -0.07
CA GLU A 37 -2.56 1.97 -0.89
C GLU A 37 -1.41 1.10 -1.42
N MET A 38 -1.08 0.00 -0.73
CA MET A 38 0.00 -0.93 -1.09
C MET A 38 -0.40 -2.02 -2.08
N ILE A 39 -1.67 -2.08 -2.51
CA ILE A 39 -2.09 -2.98 -3.60
C ILE A 39 -1.27 -2.71 -4.87
N ASP A 40 -1.03 -1.43 -5.16
CA ASP A 40 -0.20 -0.99 -6.28
C ASP A 40 0.85 0.04 -5.80
N PRO A 41 2.06 -0.40 -5.39
CA PRO A 41 3.05 0.48 -4.76
C PRO A 41 3.66 1.54 -5.70
N ARG A 42 3.41 1.42 -7.01
CA ARG A 42 3.91 2.31 -8.08
C ARG A 42 2.83 3.22 -8.67
N ARG A 43 1.56 2.85 -8.60
CA ARG A 43 0.46 3.64 -9.17
C ARG A 43 -0.29 4.39 -8.06
N SER A 44 -0.82 5.56 -8.40
CA SER A 44 -1.62 6.36 -7.47
C SER A 44 -2.96 5.65 -7.27
N PHE A 45 -3.51 5.70 -6.06
CA PHE A 45 -4.73 4.98 -5.70
C PHE A 45 -5.92 5.39 -6.57
N PHE A 46 -5.98 6.67 -6.93
CA PHE A 46 -7.00 7.24 -7.79
C PHE A 46 -6.82 6.92 -9.28
N ARG A 47 -5.70 6.29 -9.69
CA ARG A 47 -5.43 5.95 -11.09
C ARG A 47 -4.69 4.61 -11.25
N MET A 48 -5.41 3.53 -10.93
CA MET A 48 -4.91 2.15 -10.93
C MET A 48 -4.74 1.57 -12.35
N LYS A 49 -5.65 1.87 -13.29
CA LYS A 49 -5.59 1.41 -14.69
C LYS A 49 -5.32 2.60 -15.65
N PRO A 50 -4.38 2.47 -16.61
CA PRO A 50 -4.30 3.41 -17.73
C PRO A 50 -5.51 3.17 -18.66
N ASP A 51 -6.02 4.22 -19.29
CA ASP A 51 -7.10 4.19 -20.31
C ASP A 51 -8.51 3.79 -19.84
N SER A 52 -8.93 4.22 -18.65
CA SER A 52 -10.32 4.04 -18.20
C SER A 52 -10.99 5.38 -17.91
N ASP A 53 -12.20 5.55 -18.45
CA ASP A 53 -12.99 6.79 -18.49
C ASP A 53 -13.68 7.14 -17.14
N ARG A 54 -13.34 6.41 -16.07
CA ARG A 54 -13.98 6.49 -14.74
C ARG A 54 -12.98 6.80 -13.64
N TYR A 55 -12.47 8.03 -13.62
CA TYR A 55 -11.44 8.49 -12.69
C TYR A 55 -11.76 8.29 -11.20
N PHE A 56 -13.03 8.44 -10.78
CA PHE A 56 -13.39 8.41 -9.34
C PHE A 56 -13.97 7.09 -8.82
N THR A 57 -14.61 6.28 -9.67
CA THR A 57 -15.28 5.03 -9.22
C THR A 57 -14.46 3.78 -9.45
N GLN A 58 -13.40 3.88 -10.26
CA GLN A 58 -12.61 2.72 -10.67
C GLN A 58 -11.86 2.04 -9.53
N TRP A 59 -11.29 2.80 -8.59
CA TRP A 59 -10.57 2.24 -7.45
C TRP A 59 -11.50 1.34 -6.60
N MET A 60 -12.78 1.68 -6.47
CA MET A 60 -13.75 0.91 -5.70
C MET A 60 -14.05 -0.44 -6.36
N PHE A 61 -14.17 -0.48 -7.69
CA PHE A 61 -14.34 -1.74 -8.44
C PHE A 61 -13.07 -2.60 -8.39
N ASP A 62 -11.89 -1.99 -8.52
CA ASP A 62 -10.61 -2.70 -8.51
C ASP A 62 -10.29 -3.26 -7.12
N VAL A 63 -10.61 -2.53 -6.04
CA VAL A 63 -10.50 -3.01 -4.66
C VAL A 63 -11.52 -4.11 -4.39
N TRP A 64 -12.76 -3.99 -4.88
CA TRP A 64 -13.79 -5.02 -4.66
C TRP A 64 -13.54 -6.32 -5.43
N ARG A 65 -12.76 -6.29 -6.52
CA ARG A 65 -12.29 -7.50 -7.21
C ARG A 65 -11.47 -8.40 -6.28
N ASN A 66 -10.71 -7.82 -5.35
CA ASN A 66 -10.02 -8.57 -4.29
C ASN A 66 -10.88 -8.58 -3.02
N LYS A 67 -11.85 -9.49 -3.00
CA LYS A 67 -12.80 -9.65 -1.87
C LYS A 67 -12.11 -9.93 -0.54
N PHE A 68 -11.01 -10.69 -0.54
CA PHE A 68 -10.29 -11.02 0.69
C PHE A 68 -9.70 -9.76 1.35
N LEU A 69 -8.96 -8.96 0.57
CA LEU A 69 -8.36 -7.73 1.08
C LEU A 69 -9.44 -6.71 1.47
N PHE A 70 -10.48 -6.55 0.66
CA PHE A 70 -11.59 -5.64 0.97
C PHE A 70 -12.28 -6.02 2.29
N THR A 71 -12.66 -7.29 2.45
CA THR A 71 -13.33 -7.76 3.67
C THR A 71 -12.41 -7.64 4.89
N ALA A 72 -11.12 -7.93 4.77
CA ALA A 72 -10.17 -7.79 5.87
C ALA A 72 -10.06 -6.33 6.34
N VAL A 73 -9.98 -5.37 5.41
CA VAL A 73 -9.89 -3.95 5.76
C VAL A 73 -11.20 -3.44 6.36
N VAL A 74 -12.35 -3.78 5.77
CA VAL A 74 -13.68 -3.41 6.31
C VAL A 74 -13.89 -4.00 7.70
N ALA A 75 -13.52 -5.27 7.92
CA ALA A 75 -13.57 -5.90 9.24
C ALA A 75 -12.70 -5.15 10.25
N GLY A 76 -11.49 -4.70 9.85
CA GLY A 76 -10.63 -3.86 10.68
C GLY A 76 -11.30 -2.54 11.09
N PHE A 77 -11.95 -1.84 10.16
CA PHE A 77 -12.70 -0.61 10.48
C PHE A 77 -13.84 -0.87 11.46
N VAL A 78 -14.63 -1.92 11.22
CA VAL A 78 -15.76 -2.28 12.07
C VAL A 78 -15.29 -2.68 13.47
N LEU A 79 -14.15 -3.38 13.59
CA LEU A 79 -13.61 -3.88 14.85
C LEU A 79 -13.10 -2.76 15.78
N ILE A 80 -12.79 -1.58 15.26
CA ILE A 80 -12.39 -0.43 16.09
C ILE A 80 -13.54 0.03 17.01
N PHE A 81 -14.78 0.03 16.52
CA PHE A 81 -15.95 0.46 17.29
C PHE A 81 -16.19 -0.38 18.56
N PRO A 82 -16.28 -1.73 18.50
CA PRO A 82 -16.43 -2.54 19.70
C PRO A 82 -15.22 -2.42 20.63
N VAL A 83 -14.00 -2.29 20.10
CA VAL A 83 -12.80 -2.10 20.94
C VAL A 83 -12.84 -0.79 21.73
N LEU A 84 -13.36 0.30 21.14
CA LEU A 84 -13.43 1.61 21.79
C LEU A 84 -14.65 1.82 22.69
N TYR A 85 -15.78 1.18 22.42
CA TYR A 85 -17.04 1.47 23.14
C TYR A 85 -17.50 0.36 24.09
N ILE A 86 -16.90 -0.84 24.08
CA ILE A 86 -17.21 -1.89 25.05
C ILE A 86 -16.33 -1.70 26.30
N PRO A 87 -16.90 -1.29 27.44
CA PRO A 87 -16.13 -0.80 28.60
C PRO A 87 -15.25 -1.87 29.26
N VAL A 88 -15.69 -3.14 29.24
CA VAL A 88 -14.93 -4.28 29.78
C VAL A 88 -13.63 -4.52 29.00
N ILE A 89 -13.68 -4.38 27.67
CA ILE A 89 -12.51 -4.57 26.82
C ILE A 89 -11.62 -3.33 26.88
N ASN A 90 -12.23 -2.15 26.89
CA ASN A 90 -11.52 -0.89 26.78
C ASN A 90 -10.71 -0.54 28.05
N HIS A 91 -11.29 -0.66 29.25
CA HIS A 91 -10.61 -0.21 30.48
C HIS A 91 -9.66 -1.25 31.08
N ASP A 92 -10.00 -2.54 31.03
CA ASP A 92 -9.25 -3.59 31.73
C ASP A 92 -8.12 -4.19 30.89
N VAL A 93 -8.36 -4.39 29.58
CA VAL A 93 -7.38 -5.04 28.69
C VAL A 93 -6.53 -4.01 27.96
N PHE A 94 -7.18 -3.04 27.32
CA PHE A 94 -6.49 -2.06 26.49
C PHE A 94 -6.11 -0.78 27.23
N ARG A 95 -6.78 -0.46 28.33
CA ARG A 95 -6.56 0.75 29.13
C ARG A 95 -6.76 2.03 28.32
N HIS A 96 -7.85 2.08 27.56
CA HIS A 96 -8.28 3.26 26.83
C HIS A 96 -9.73 3.62 27.23
N THR A 97 -10.32 4.65 26.63
CA THR A 97 -11.70 5.08 26.92
C THR A 97 -12.39 5.57 25.65
N GLY A 98 -13.70 5.77 25.70
CA GLY A 98 -14.46 6.22 24.53
C GLY A 98 -13.99 7.60 24.03
N ILE A 99 -13.90 7.72 22.70
CA ILE A 99 -13.63 8.99 22.01
C ILE A 99 -14.96 9.58 21.55
N SER A 100 -15.11 10.90 21.62
CA SER A 100 -16.30 11.60 21.11
C SER A 100 -15.91 12.62 20.05
N TRP A 101 -15.36 13.76 20.47
CA TRP A 101 -14.97 14.84 19.55
C TRP A 101 -13.60 14.63 18.91
N GLU A 102 -12.72 13.86 19.55
CA GLU A 102 -11.37 13.61 19.04
C GLU A 102 -11.36 12.81 17.73
N TRP A 103 -12.51 12.22 17.34
CA TRP A 103 -12.70 11.70 15.98
C TRP A 103 -12.37 12.74 14.90
N GLY A 104 -12.64 14.03 15.15
CA GLY A 104 -12.23 15.10 14.23
C GLY A 104 -10.71 15.14 14.00
N ILE A 105 -9.92 14.91 15.05
CA ILE A 105 -8.46 14.83 14.96
C ILE A 105 -8.05 13.61 14.13
N VAL A 106 -8.72 12.46 14.33
CA VAL A 106 -8.48 11.24 13.54
C VAL A 106 -8.70 11.50 12.06
N PHE A 107 -9.84 12.11 11.69
CA PHE A 107 -10.16 12.44 10.30
C PHE A 107 -9.14 13.41 9.69
N ILE A 108 -8.79 14.50 10.37
CA ILE A 108 -7.80 15.46 9.86
C ILE A 108 -6.44 14.78 9.64
N ALA A 109 -6.00 13.97 10.60
CA ALA A 109 -4.73 13.26 10.50
C ALA A 109 -4.75 12.25 9.34
N THR A 110 -5.89 11.60 9.06
CA THR A 110 -6.04 10.69 7.91
C THR A 110 -5.96 11.43 6.58
N LEU A 111 -6.53 12.63 6.49
CA LEU A 111 -6.43 13.45 5.29
C LEU A 111 -4.98 13.85 5.00
N ILE A 112 -4.25 14.28 6.04
CA ILE A 112 -2.82 14.60 5.95
C ILE A 112 -2.02 13.36 5.54
N PHE A 113 -2.36 12.20 6.09
CA PHE A 113 -1.71 10.93 5.74
C PHE A 113 -1.87 10.58 4.25
N PHE A 114 -3.07 10.73 3.68
CA PHE A 114 -3.30 10.53 2.25
C PHE A 114 -2.46 11.47 1.38
N ILE A 115 -2.41 12.76 1.75
CA ILE A 115 -1.57 13.74 1.05
C ILE A 115 -0.10 13.31 1.13
N GLY A 116 0.37 12.83 2.27
CA GLY A 116 1.72 12.34 2.47
C GLY A 116 2.06 11.13 1.60
N ILE A 117 1.18 10.12 1.54
CA ILE A 117 1.38 8.92 0.69
C ILE A 117 1.41 9.30 -0.78
N GLU A 118 0.45 10.10 -1.25
CA GLU A 118 0.40 10.51 -2.66
C GLU A 118 1.62 11.37 -3.04
N SER A 119 2.06 12.26 -2.15
CA SER A 119 3.28 13.06 -2.33
C SER A 119 4.52 12.16 -2.42
N TRP A 120 4.62 11.13 -1.59
CA TRP A 120 5.71 10.15 -1.65
C TRP A 120 5.69 9.32 -2.94
N LYS A 121 4.51 8.84 -3.36
CA LYS A 121 4.34 8.13 -4.64
C LYS A 121 4.74 9.02 -5.83
N TRP A 122 4.37 10.30 -5.79
CA TRP A 122 4.75 11.29 -6.81
C TRP A 122 6.27 11.52 -6.83
N ALA A 123 6.89 11.71 -5.67
CA ALA A 123 8.34 11.86 -5.54
C ALA A 123 9.10 10.63 -6.09
N LYS A 124 8.67 9.41 -5.74
CA LYS A 124 9.24 8.17 -6.30
C LYS A 124 9.11 8.12 -7.83
N ARG A 125 7.95 8.50 -8.37
CA ARG A 125 7.74 8.53 -9.84
C ARG A 125 8.73 9.46 -10.52
N ILE A 126 8.97 10.64 -9.94
CA ILE A 126 9.93 11.61 -10.46
C ILE A 126 11.36 11.06 -10.37
N TYR A 127 11.73 10.48 -9.24
CA TYR A 127 13.06 9.90 -9.04
C TYR A 127 13.37 8.79 -10.05
N PHE A 128 12.47 7.81 -10.22
CA PHE A 128 12.66 6.74 -11.20
C PHE A 128 12.62 7.23 -12.64
N ARG A 129 11.81 8.26 -12.96
CA ARG A 129 11.83 8.88 -14.29
C ARG A 129 13.16 9.56 -14.58
N HIS A 130 13.75 10.25 -13.60
CA HIS A 130 15.07 10.85 -13.75
C HIS A 130 16.18 9.81 -13.84
N GLN A 131 16.09 8.71 -13.09
CA GLN A 131 17.04 7.60 -13.24
C GLN A 131 16.91 6.91 -14.60
N ALA A 132 15.69 6.66 -15.08
CA ALA A 132 15.46 6.12 -16.42
C ALA A 132 15.97 7.07 -17.51
N ALA A 133 15.85 8.39 -17.34
CA ALA A 133 16.43 9.37 -18.27
C ALA A 133 17.97 9.42 -18.21
N LYS A 134 18.58 9.19 -17.03
CA LYS A 134 20.05 9.10 -16.89
C LYS A 134 20.63 7.77 -17.37
N ALA A 135 19.87 6.68 -17.26
CA ALA A 135 20.20 5.39 -17.85
C ALA A 135 19.87 5.34 -19.36
N GLY A 136 18.98 6.23 -19.82
CA GLY A 136 18.37 6.26 -21.14
C GLY A 136 19.19 6.98 -22.20
N ALA A 137 20.27 6.31 -22.62
CA ALA A 137 20.76 6.20 -23.99
C ALA A 137 21.83 5.10 -24.00
N GLU A 138 22.79 5.21 -23.09
CA GLU A 138 23.97 4.34 -23.01
C GLU A 138 23.65 2.93 -22.47
N ALA A 139 22.81 2.79 -21.45
CA ALA A 139 22.51 1.48 -20.86
C ALA A 139 21.54 0.64 -21.72
N GLN A 140 20.57 1.28 -22.39
CA GLN A 140 19.63 0.58 -23.27
C GLN A 140 20.32 0.02 -24.53
N ASP A 141 21.27 0.76 -25.11
CA ASP A 141 22.05 0.29 -26.26
C ASP A 141 22.96 -0.90 -25.89
N ILE A 142 23.59 -0.85 -24.70
CA ILE A 142 24.44 -1.94 -24.20
C ILE A 142 23.59 -3.19 -23.90
N GLU A 143 22.45 -3.05 -23.21
CA GLU A 143 21.57 -4.19 -22.94
C GLU A 143 21.02 -4.80 -24.23
N ALA A 144 20.54 -3.98 -25.18
CA ALA A 144 20.04 -4.48 -26.47
C ALA A 144 21.14 -5.20 -27.28
N ALA A 145 22.37 -4.67 -27.28
CA ALA A 145 23.51 -5.30 -27.93
C ALA A 145 23.91 -6.64 -27.29
N ILE A 146 23.93 -6.71 -25.96
CA ILE A 146 24.25 -7.93 -25.20
C ILE A 146 23.16 -8.99 -25.39
N PHE A 147 21.88 -8.63 -25.21
CA PHE A 147 20.75 -9.55 -25.43
C PHE A 147 20.70 -10.04 -26.89
N GLY A 148 20.98 -9.17 -27.86
CA GLY A 148 21.06 -9.54 -29.28
C GLY A 148 22.23 -10.47 -29.61
N LYS A 149 23.28 -10.50 -28.79
CA LYS A 149 24.38 -11.47 -28.90
C LYS A 149 23.97 -12.83 -28.33
N TYR A 150 23.39 -12.86 -27.13
CA TYR A 150 22.88 -14.10 -26.54
C TYR A 150 21.77 -14.76 -27.37
N MET A 151 20.85 -13.98 -27.95
CA MET A 151 19.80 -14.50 -28.83
C MET A 151 20.35 -15.09 -30.13
N ARG A 152 21.45 -14.53 -30.68
CA ARG A 152 22.14 -15.09 -31.85
C ARG A 152 22.88 -16.38 -31.51
N ASP A 153 23.49 -16.46 -30.33
CA ASP A 153 24.19 -17.66 -29.87
C ASP A 153 23.20 -18.78 -29.47
N LEU A 154 21.97 -18.41 -29.06
CA LEU A 154 20.87 -19.34 -28.73
C LEU A 154 20.01 -19.74 -29.93
N THR A 155 20.20 -19.16 -31.12
CA THR A 155 19.72 -19.76 -32.37
C THR A 155 20.77 -20.76 -32.84
N PRO A 156 20.68 -22.07 -32.50
CA PRO A 156 21.38 -23.05 -33.29
C PRO A 156 20.81 -22.93 -34.70
N VAL A 157 21.65 -22.50 -35.63
CA VAL A 157 21.44 -22.77 -37.05
C VAL A 157 21.07 -24.25 -37.10
N GLY A 158 19.83 -24.53 -37.48
CA GLY A 158 19.41 -25.86 -37.90
C GLY A 158 20.18 -26.21 -39.17
N SER A 159 21.49 -26.48 -39.04
CA SER A 159 22.31 -27.14 -40.03
C SER A 159 22.20 -28.65 -39.82
N TRP A 160 20.99 -29.18 -39.78
CA TRP A 160 20.82 -30.60 -40.02
C TRP A 160 20.79 -30.79 -41.54
N SER A 161 22.00 -31.06 -42.04
CA SER A 161 22.31 -31.94 -43.15
C SER A 161 21.45 -31.81 -44.41
N GLN A 162 21.89 -30.98 -45.35
CA GLN A 162 21.62 -31.20 -46.78
C GLN A 162 22.72 -32.08 -47.44
N SER A 163 23.65 -32.62 -46.63
CA SER A 163 24.77 -33.44 -47.09
C SER A 163 24.46 -34.94 -47.17
N THR A 164 23.26 -35.40 -46.80
CA THR A 164 22.89 -36.83 -46.79
C THR A 164 22.05 -37.28 -48.00
N MET A 165 21.83 -36.44 -49.02
CA MET A 165 21.10 -36.84 -50.25
C MET A 165 21.98 -36.83 -51.52
N LYS A 166 23.26 -37.21 -51.43
CA LYS A 166 24.14 -37.35 -52.61
C LYS A 166 24.96 -38.64 -52.67
N GLU A 167 24.77 -39.59 -51.76
CA GLU A 167 25.63 -40.79 -51.70
C GLU A 167 24.89 -42.15 -51.75
N GLU A 168 23.60 -42.14 -52.10
CA GLU A 168 22.86 -43.37 -52.44
C GLU A 168 21.93 -43.11 -53.65
N ALA A 169 22.51 -43.05 -54.85
CA ALA A 169 21.82 -43.22 -56.14
C ALA A 169 22.82 -43.63 -57.23
#